data_AF-A0A413T9L4-F1
#
_entry.id   AF-A0A413T9L4-F1
#
_cell.length_a   1.000
_cell.length_b   1.000
_cell.length_c   1.000
_cell.angle_alpha   90.00
_cell.angle_beta   90.00
_cell.angle_gamma   90.00
#
_symmetry.space_group_name_H-M   'P 1'
#
loop_
_entity.id
_entity.type
_entity.pdbx_description
1 polymer ?
#
loop_
_entity_poly.entity_id
_entity_poly.type
_entity_poly.pdbx_seq_one_letter_code
_entity_poly.pdbx_strand_id
1 'polypeptide(L)'
;MTKSECYSQISICNAGIEEDQKKIREWEEKINLYENTNRRLERGQENMADFCSCHSRKIRQTRDYFPQVKYVEGYVQDMTEYLQGAEYNSVNGKFDGAIATINRKKQEAISEIEKLNEDIRNKQNRIVQMQDEIREIERREAEERRREEERRREEQRARNSRMASGL
;
A
#
# COMPACT_ATOMS: atom_id res chain seq x y z
N MET A 1 -8.48 21.48 -27.10
CA MET A 1 -8.41 21.73 -25.66
C MET A 1 -7.62 23.02 -25.45
N THR A 2 -7.96 23.83 -24.46
CA THR A 2 -7.26 25.10 -24.16
C THR A 2 -6.19 24.89 -23.08
N LYS A 3 -5.24 25.82 -22.96
CA LYS A 3 -4.25 25.77 -21.87
C LYS A 3 -4.89 25.79 -20.49
N SER A 4 -5.92 26.60 -20.28
CA SER A 4 -6.63 26.65 -18.99
C SER A 4 -7.30 25.32 -18.66
N GLU A 5 -7.89 24.64 -19.64
CA GLU A 5 -8.43 23.28 -19.46
C GLU A 5 -7.33 22.29 -19.07
N CYS A 6 -6.16 22.35 -19.72
CA CYS A 6 -5.02 21.48 -19.38
C CYS A 6 -4.55 21.72 -17.94
N TYR A 7 -4.36 22.98 -17.55
CA TYR A 7 -3.95 23.33 -16.18
C TYR A 7 -4.98 22.88 -15.14
N SER A 8 -6.27 23.03 -15.43
CA SER A 8 -7.34 22.55 -14.55
C SER A 8 -7.28 21.04 -14.37
N GLN A 9 -7.06 20.27 -15.45
CA GLN A 9 -6.95 18.81 -15.37
C GLN A 9 -5.70 18.38 -14.60
N ILE A 10 -4.56 19.03 -14.81
CA ILE A 10 -3.34 18.78 -14.03
C ILE A 10 -3.60 19.00 -12.54
N SER A 11 -4.29 20.09 -12.18
CA SER A 11 -4.63 20.37 -10.79
C SER A 11 -5.51 19.29 -10.17
N ILE A 12 -6.50 18.78 -10.90
CA ILE A 12 -7.38 17.69 -10.45
C ILE A 12 -6.56 16.41 -10.24
N CYS A 13 -5.69 16.06 -11.21
CA CYS A 13 -4.83 14.88 -11.09
C CYS A 13 -3.88 14.98 -9.90
N ASN A 14 -3.26 16.13 -9.67
CA ASN A 14 -2.37 16.35 -8.52
C ASN A 14 -3.11 16.18 -7.19
N ALA A 15 -4.29 16.79 -7.05
CA ALA A 15 -5.11 16.63 -5.84
C ALA A 15 -5.50 15.16 -5.60
N GLY A 16 -5.86 14.43 -6.66
CA GLY A 16 -6.16 13.00 -6.58
C GLY A 16 -4.94 12.16 -6.18
N ILE A 17 -3.74 12.48 -6.68
CA ILE A 17 -2.49 11.81 -6.28
C ILE A 17 -2.21 12.04 -4.79
N GLU A 18 -2.36 13.27 -4.30
CA GLU A 18 -2.17 13.58 -2.88
C GLU A 18 -3.14 12.80 -1.97
N GLU A 19 -4.40 12.68 -2.39
CA GLU A 19 -5.40 11.89 -1.68
C GLU A 19 -5.05 10.39 -1.66
N ASP A 20 -4.67 9.83 -2.81
CA ASP A 20 -4.30 8.42 -2.91
C ASP A 20 -3.04 8.11 -2.09
N GLN A 21 -2.05 9.01 -2.09
CA GLN A 21 -0.86 8.89 -1.25
C GLN A 21 -1.19 8.94 0.24
N LYS A 22 -2.19 9.73 0.64
CA LYS A 22 -2.67 9.73 2.03
C LYS A 22 -3.29 8.38 2.40
N LYS A 23 -4.14 7.82 1.53
CA LYS A 23 -4.74 6.49 1.74
C LYS A 23 -3.68 5.39 1.82
N ILE A 24 -2.63 5.46 1.00
CA ILE A 24 -1.50 4.52 1.06
C ILE A 24 -0.86 4.54 2.46
N ARG A 25 -0.56 5.72 3.01
CA ARG A 25 0.01 5.85 4.37
C ARG A 25 -0.88 5.22 5.43
N GLU A 26 -2.20 5.44 5.34
CA GLU A 26 -3.18 4.83 6.27
C GLU A 26 -3.20 3.29 6.16
N TRP A 27 -3.04 2.74 4.96
CA TRP A 27 -2.93 1.30 4.77
C TRP A 27 -1.59 0.73 5.27
N GLU A 28 -0.48 1.44 5.08
CA GLU A 28 0.83 1.07 5.63
C GLU A 28 0.80 1.01 7.16
N GLU A 29 0.14 1.97 7.81
CA GLU A 29 -0.08 1.94 9.26
C GLU A 29 -0.88 0.71 9.70
N LYS A 30 -1.95 0.34 8.96
CA LYS A 30 -2.71 -0.88 9.24
C LYS A 30 -1.87 -2.14 9.06
N ILE A 31 -1.02 -2.21 8.03
CA ILE A 31 -0.09 -3.32 7.82
C ILE A 31 0.84 -3.45 9.04
N ASN A 32 1.42 -2.34 9.51
CA ASN A 32 2.27 -2.35 10.71
C ASN A 32 1.53 -2.89 11.95
N LEU A 33 0.26 -2.52 12.13
CA LEU A 33 -0.57 -3.05 13.22
C LEU A 33 -0.82 -4.55 13.08
N TYR A 34 -1.11 -5.04 11.87
CA TYR A 34 -1.28 -6.47 11.60
C TYR A 34 0.00 -7.25 11.87
N GLU A 35 1.16 -6.75 11.45
CA GLU A 35 2.45 -7.39 11.71
C GLU A 35 2.80 -7.41 13.20
N ASN A 36 2.56 -6.33 13.92
CA ASN A 36 2.75 -6.30 15.37
C ASN A 36 1.86 -7.33 16.07
N THR A 37 0.60 -7.42 15.65
CA THR A 37 -0.37 -8.36 16.22
C THR A 37 0.04 -9.81 15.96
N ASN A 38 0.47 -10.14 14.73
CA ASN A 38 0.99 -11.46 14.40
C ASN A 38 2.19 -11.84 15.26
N ARG A 39 3.19 -10.96 15.41
CA ARG A 39 4.35 -11.23 16.28
C ARG A 39 3.94 -11.54 17.72
N ARG A 40 2.88 -10.89 18.23
CA ARG A 40 2.35 -11.16 19.58
C ARG A 40 1.64 -12.50 19.66
N LEU A 41 0.90 -12.89 18.63
CA LEU A 41 0.24 -14.19 18.55
C LEU A 41 1.26 -15.33 18.44
N GLU A 42 2.24 -15.19 17.54
CA GLU A 42 3.35 -16.13 17.37
C GLU A 42 4.12 -16.33 18.67
N ARG A 43 4.50 -15.24 19.37
CA ARG A 43 5.12 -15.33 20.70
C ARG A 43 4.22 -15.97 21.74
N GLY A 44 2.91 -15.72 21.69
CA GLY A 44 1.96 -16.38 22.58
C GLY A 44 1.93 -17.90 22.37
N GLN A 45 1.95 -18.32 21.10
CA GLN A 45 2.00 -19.71 20.69
C GLN A 45 3.34 -20.38 21.10
N GLU A 46 4.47 -19.70 20.89
CA GLU A 46 5.80 -20.14 21.34
C GLU A 46 5.86 -20.31 22.86
N ASN A 47 5.39 -19.32 23.63
CA ASN A 47 5.37 -19.39 25.09
C ASN A 47 4.52 -20.57 25.60
N MET A 48 3.40 -20.85 24.93
CA MET A 48 2.54 -21.98 25.26
C MET A 48 3.22 -23.32 24.95
N ALA A 49 3.90 -23.43 23.80
CA ALA A 49 4.68 -24.60 23.45
C ALA A 49 5.82 -24.85 24.44
N ASP A 50 6.54 -23.80 24.85
CA ASP A 50 7.62 -23.88 25.85
C ASP A 50 7.09 -24.30 27.22
N PHE A 51 5.94 -23.76 27.65
CA PHE A 51 5.28 -24.17 28.87
C PHE A 51 4.97 -25.67 28.85
N CYS A 52 4.36 -26.16 27.77
CA CYS A 52 4.01 -27.58 27.62
C CYS A 52 5.24 -28.48 27.57
N SER A 53 6.30 -28.06 26.86
CA SER A 53 7.56 -28.80 26.79
C SER A 53 8.23 -28.94 28.17
N CYS A 54 8.31 -27.83 28.93
CA CYS A 54 8.91 -27.83 30.27
C CYS A 54 8.15 -28.74 31.25
N HIS A 55 6.81 -28.65 31.27
CA HIS A 55 6.01 -29.47 32.17
C HIS A 55 5.97 -30.93 31.75
N SER A 56 5.89 -31.23 30.44
CA SER A 56 5.98 -32.61 29.93
C SER A 56 7.28 -33.29 30.37
N ARG A 57 8.40 -32.56 30.40
CA ARG A 57 9.68 -33.08 30.90
C ARG A 57 9.62 -33.40 32.40
N LYS A 58 9.07 -32.51 33.22
CA LYS A 58 8.93 -32.72 34.67
C LYS A 58 8.01 -33.90 35.00
N ILE A 59 6.91 -34.04 34.28
CA ILE A 59 5.96 -35.15 34.41
C ILE A 59 6.66 -36.48 34.11
N ARG A 60 7.41 -36.54 32.99
CA ARG A 60 8.21 -37.71 32.62
C ARG A 60 9.22 -38.08 33.71
N GLN A 61 9.97 -37.09 34.21
CA GLN A 61 10.92 -37.31 35.31
C GLN A 61 10.22 -37.87 36.55
N THR A 62 9.08 -37.31 36.95
CA THR A 62 8.32 -37.77 38.13
C THR A 62 7.90 -39.23 38.00
N ARG A 63 7.40 -39.63 36.82
CA ARG A 63 7.08 -41.03 36.51
C ARG A 63 8.31 -41.93 36.64
N ASP A 64 9.44 -41.51 36.09
CA ASP A 64 10.66 -42.30 36.07
C ASP A 64 11.27 -42.46 37.49
N TYR A 65 11.10 -41.47 38.37
CA TYR A 65 11.54 -41.54 39.77
C TYR A 65 10.64 -42.40 40.68
N PHE A 66 9.33 -42.46 40.40
CA PHE A 66 8.35 -43.15 41.25
C PHE A 66 7.47 -44.14 40.46
N PRO A 67 8.04 -45.12 39.74
CA PRO A 67 7.31 -45.96 38.81
C PRO A 67 6.25 -46.87 39.46
N GLN A 68 6.39 -47.17 40.75
CA GLN A 68 5.50 -48.04 41.52
C GLN A 68 4.37 -47.31 42.27
N VAL A 69 4.36 -45.96 42.25
CA VAL A 69 3.37 -45.18 43.02
C VAL A 69 2.13 -44.94 42.17
N LYS A 70 1.04 -45.67 42.45
CA LYS A 70 -0.23 -45.59 41.69
C LYS A 70 -0.81 -44.17 41.60
N TYR A 71 -0.62 -43.35 42.63
CA TYR A 71 -1.03 -41.93 42.57
C TYR A 71 -0.24 -41.15 41.50
N VAL A 72 1.05 -41.42 41.37
CA VAL A 72 1.91 -40.76 40.36
C VAL A 72 1.49 -41.17 38.95
N GLU A 73 1.06 -42.42 38.75
CA GLU A 73 0.50 -42.89 37.47
C GLU A 73 -0.70 -42.06 37.03
N GLY A 74 -1.70 -41.88 37.91
CA GLY A 74 -2.88 -41.05 37.62
C GLY A 74 -2.52 -39.58 37.38
N TYR A 75 -1.67 -38.99 38.23
CA TYR A 75 -1.18 -37.63 38.04
C TYR A 75 -0.47 -37.43 36.69
N VAL A 76 0.38 -38.37 36.28
CA VAL A 76 1.09 -38.32 35.00
C VAL A 76 0.13 -38.37 33.82
N GLN A 77 -0.90 -39.23 33.90
CA GLN A 77 -1.94 -39.34 32.89
C GLN A 77 -2.72 -38.04 32.75
N ASP A 78 -3.31 -37.54 33.84
CA ASP A 78 -4.14 -36.33 33.84
C ASP A 78 -3.35 -35.11 33.34
N MET A 79 -2.11 -34.95 33.79
CA MET A 79 -1.28 -33.83 33.37
C MET A 79 -0.81 -33.95 31.91
N THR A 80 -0.62 -35.17 31.40
CA THR A 80 -0.31 -35.36 29.97
C THR A 80 -1.53 -35.01 29.11
N GLU A 81 -2.72 -35.44 29.52
CA GLU A 81 -3.97 -35.09 28.85
C GLU A 81 -4.24 -33.59 28.88
N TYR A 82 -3.97 -32.91 30.00
CA TYR A 82 -4.09 -31.46 30.08
C TYR A 82 -3.15 -30.72 29.10
N LEU A 83 -1.89 -31.16 28.98
CA LEU A 83 -0.87 -30.47 28.19
C LEU A 83 -0.93 -30.79 26.68
N GLN A 84 -1.58 -31.89 26.28
CA GLN A 84 -1.57 -32.37 24.89
C GLN A 84 -2.97 -32.74 24.36
N GLY A 85 -3.99 -32.65 25.21
CA GLY A 85 -5.36 -33.05 24.91
C GLY A 85 -6.16 -31.98 24.16
N ALA A 86 -7.48 -32.17 24.16
CA ALA A 86 -8.40 -31.39 23.34
C ALA A 86 -8.36 -29.89 23.66
N GLU A 87 -8.17 -29.52 24.93
CA GLU A 87 -8.15 -28.13 25.37
C GLU A 87 -6.91 -27.38 24.86
N TYR A 88 -5.72 -27.98 24.99
CA TYR A 88 -4.48 -27.45 24.42
C TYR A 88 -4.61 -27.26 22.90
N ASN A 89 -5.04 -28.30 22.19
CA ASN A 89 -5.18 -28.26 20.73
C ASN A 89 -6.23 -27.24 20.28
N SER A 90 -7.30 -27.05 21.07
CA SER A 90 -8.31 -26.03 20.81
C SER A 90 -7.72 -24.62 20.91
N VAL A 91 -6.91 -24.34 21.93
CA VAL A 91 -6.25 -23.03 22.08
C VAL A 91 -5.23 -22.82 20.96
N ASN A 92 -4.41 -23.82 20.64
CA ASN A 92 -3.44 -23.71 19.55
C ASN A 92 -4.13 -23.44 18.21
N GLY A 93 -5.24 -24.13 17.92
CA GLY A 93 -6.04 -23.87 16.72
C GLY A 93 -6.66 -22.46 16.67
N LYS A 94 -6.95 -21.84 17.83
CA LYS A 94 -7.38 -20.42 17.89
C LYS A 94 -6.25 -19.47 17.53
N PHE A 95 -5.00 -19.75 17.93
CA PHE A 95 -3.83 -18.99 17.47
C PHE A 95 -3.68 -19.08 15.96
N ASP A 96 -3.69 -20.30 15.41
CA ASP A 96 -3.57 -20.52 13.96
C ASP A 96 -4.66 -19.78 13.18
N GLY A 97 -5.92 -19.88 13.63
CA GLY A 97 -7.04 -19.17 13.01
C GLY A 97 -6.94 -17.65 13.09
N ALA A 98 -6.44 -17.12 14.22
CA ALA A 98 -6.23 -15.68 14.39
C ALA A 98 -5.10 -15.17 13.48
N ILE A 99 -3.97 -15.87 13.42
CA ILE A 99 -2.83 -15.57 12.54
C ILE A 99 -3.27 -15.60 11.07
N ALA A 100 -3.99 -16.65 10.66
CA ALA A 100 -4.52 -16.76 9.29
C ALA A 100 -5.45 -15.58 8.94
N THR A 101 -6.32 -15.19 9.87
CA THR A 101 -7.23 -14.06 9.68
C THR A 101 -6.49 -12.73 9.51
N ILE A 102 -5.46 -12.49 10.33
CA ILE A 102 -4.66 -11.26 10.25
C ILE A 102 -3.84 -11.25 8.96
N ASN A 103 -3.24 -12.38 8.57
CA ASN A 103 -2.51 -12.50 7.31
C ASN A 103 -3.40 -12.20 6.10
N ARG A 104 -4.64 -12.68 6.08
CA ARG A 104 -5.62 -12.33 5.04
C ARG A 104 -5.87 -10.82 5.00
N LYS A 105 -6.15 -10.19 6.14
CA LYS A 105 -6.38 -8.74 6.23
C LYS A 105 -5.16 -7.92 5.82
N LYS A 106 -3.95 -8.40 6.13
CA LYS A 106 -2.69 -7.80 5.67
C LYS A 106 -2.60 -7.86 4.16
N GLN A 107 -2.91 -9.01 3.56
CA GLN A 107 -2.88 -9.15 2.11
C GLN A 107 -3.91 -8.26 1.41
N GLU A 108 -5.11 -8.12 1.99
CA GLU A 108 -6.13 -7.18 1.49
C GLU A 108 -5.62 -5.75 1.49
N ALA A 109 -4.99 -5.29 2.58
CA ALA A 109 -4.38 -3.96 2.65
C ALA A 109 -3.28 -3.76 1.59
N ILE A 110 -2.44 -4.77 1.36
CA ILE A 110 -1.40 -4.73 0.31
C ILE A 110 -2.04 -4.57 -1.07
N SER A 111 -3.09 -5.34 -1.37
CA SER A 111 -3.79 -5.24 -2.66
C SER A 111 -4.48 -3.88 -2.86
N GLU A 112 -4.98 -3.24 -1.79
CA GLU A 112 -5.51 -1.87 -1.89
C GLU A 112 -4.41 -0.84 -2.18
N ILE A 113 -3.21 -0.99 -1.59
CA ILE A 113 -2.05 -0.15 -1.92
C ILE A 113 -1.65 -0.33 -3.39
N GLU A 114 -1.65 -1.56 -3.90
CA GLU A 114 -1.32 -1.84 -5.32
C GLU A 114 -2.29 -1.12 -6.27
N LYS A 115 -3.60 -1.15 -5.99
CA LYS A 115 -4.61 -0.42 -6.78
C LYS A 115 -4.38 1.10 -6.75
N LEU A 116 -4.14 1.67 -5.57
CA LEU A 116 -3.87 3.10 -5.42
C LEU A 116 -2.60 3.52 -6.16
N ASN A 117 -1.55 2.69 -6.15
CA ASN A 117 -0.33 2.95 -6.91
C ASN A 117 -0.56 2.92 -8.42
N GLU A 118 -1.41 2.03 -8.91
CA GLU A 118 -1.82 2.00 -10.33
C GLU A 118 -2.60 3.28 -10.70
N ASP A 119 -3.54 3.68 -9.84
CA ASP A 119 -4.31 4.91 -10.01
C ASP A 119 -3.44 6.17 -10.01
N ILE A 120 -2.43 6.23 -9.14
CA ILE A 120 -1.43 7.30 -9.12
C ILE A 120 -0.66 7.32 -10.45
N ARG A 121 -0.20 6.17 -10.94
CA ARG A 121 0.53 6.07 -12.21
C ARG A 121 -0.33 6.56 -13.38
N ASN A 122 -1.60 6.20 -13.42
CA ASN A 122 -2.54 6.66 -14.43
C ASN A 122 -2.73 8.18 -14.40
N LYS A 123 -2.87 8.77 -13.20
CA LYS A 123 -2.94 10.23 -13.03
C LYS A 123 -1.65 10.93 -13.44
N GLN A 124 -0.48 10.37 -13.12
CA GLN A 124 0.82 10.89 -13.54
C GLN A 124 0.98 10.87 -15.07
N ASN A 125 0.59 9.77 -15.72
CA ASN A 125 0.58 9.69 -17.19
C ASN A 125 -0.34 10.75 -17.81
N ARG A 126 -1.51 10.99 -17.19
CA ARG A 126 -2.43 12.04 -17.65
C ARG A 126 -1.82 13.44 -17.51
N ILE A 127 -1.13 13.72 -16.41
CA ILE A 127 -0.42 14.99 -16.22
C ILE A 127 0.61 15.21 -17.33
N VAL A 128 1.41 14.20 -17.65
CA VAL A 128 2.40 14.28 -18.73
C VAL A 128 1.73 14.62 -20.07
N GLN A 129 0.62 13.94 -20.40
CA GLN A 129 -0.16 14.24 -21.61
C GLN A 129 -0.65 15.70 -21.64
N MET A 130 -1.16 16.22 -20.52
CA MET A 130 -1.62 17.61 -20.43
C MET A 130 -0.46 18.61 -20.57
N GLN A 131 0.72 18.28 -20.03
CA GLN A 131 1.91 19.12 -20.18
C GLN A 131 2.39 19.17 -21.63
N ASP A 132 2.35 18.05 -22.35
CA ASP A 132 2.70 18.00 -23.76
C ASP A 132 1.72 18.78 -24.63
N GLU A 133 0.41 18.69 -24.35
CA GLU A 133 -0.61 19.50 -25.03
C GLU A 133 -0.38 21.00 -24.80
N ILE A 134 -0.05 21.42 -23.57
CA ILE A 134 0.28 22.83 -23.27
C ILE A 134 1.45 23.30 -24.15
N ARG A 135 2.55 22.53 -24.21
CA ARG A 135 3.73 22.89 -25.02
C ARG A 135 3.39 23.03 -26.50
N GLU A 136 2.53 22.15 -27.01
CA GLU A 136 2.10 22.19 -28.40
C GLU A 136 1.20 23.40 -28.69
N ILE A 137 0.29 23.75 -27.78
CA ILE A 137 -0.51 24.99 -27.88
C ILE A 137 0.41 26.22 -27.87
N GLU A 138 1.39 26.27 -26.96
CA GLU A 138 2.36 27.38 -26.88
C GLU A 138 3.17 27.55 -28.16
N ARG A 139 3.55 26.44 -28.80
CA ARG A 139 4.24 26.45 -30.09
C ARG A 139 3.36 27.03 -31.19
N ARG A 140 2.11 26.58 -31.30
CA ARG A 140 1.15 27.09 -32.31
C ARG A 140 0.88 28.58 -32.14
N GLU A 141 0.67 29.03 -30.90
CA GLU A 141 0.49 30.46 -30.59
C GLU A 141 1.74 31.28 -30.94
N ALA A 142 2.95 30.75 -30.71
CA ALA A 142 4.18 31.44 -31.08
C ALA A 142 4.35 31.54 -32.60
N GLU A 143 4.03 30.50 -33.35
CA GLU A 143 4.06 30.52 -34.82
C GLU A 143 3.02 31.48 -35.40
N GLU A 144 1.80 31.50 -34.86
CA GLU A 144 0.74 32.41 -35.30
C GLU A 144 1.12 33.87 -35.05
N ARG A 145 1.67 34.18 -33.87
CA ARG A 145 2.22 35.52 -33.57
C ARG A 145 3.31 35.94 -34.56
N ARG A 146 4.24 35.03 -34.90
CA ARG A 146 5.30 35.31 -35.89
C ARG A 146 4.72 35.61 -37.27
N ARG A 147 3.75 34.81 -37.73
CA ARG A 147 3.07 35.04 -39.02
C ARG A 147 2.29 36.35 -39.03
N GLU A 148 1.65 36.72 -37.93
CA GLU A 148 0.95 38.00 -37.83
C GLU A 148 1.91 39.19 -37.85
N GLU A 149 3.03 39.12 -37.13
CA GLU A 149 4.09 40.14 -37.17
C GLU A 149 4.70 40.30 -38.57
N GLU A 150 4.93 39.18 -39.27
CA GLU A 150 5.44 39.19 -40.64
C GLU A 150 4.46 39.87 -41.60
N ARG A 151 3.17 39.51 -41.55
CA ARG A 151 2.11 40.18 -42.34
C ARG A 151 2.05 41.67 -42.05
N ARG A 152 2.09 42.09 -40.77
CA ARG A 152 2.10 43.51 -40.39
C ARG A 152 3.33 44.24 -40.95
N ARG A 153 4.50 43.60 -40.96
CA ARG A 153 5.72 44.17 -41.56
C ARG A 153 5.61 44.30 -43.08
N GLU A 154 5.07 43.30 -43.76
CA GLU A 154 4.83 43.36 -45.21
C GLU A 154 3.82 44.43 -45.59
N GLU A 155 2.70 44.53 -44.87
CA GLU A 155 1.70 45.59 -45.07
C GLU A 155 2.31 46.99 -44.86
N GLN A 156 3.13 47.17 -43.82
CA GLN A 156 3.83 48.43 -43.56
C GLN A 156 4.83 48.76 -44.68
N ARG A 157 5.59 47.77 -45.18
CA ARG A 157 6.51 47.94 -46.33
C ARG A 157 5.75 48.34 -47.59
N ALA A 158 4.64 47.65 -47.89
CA ALA A 158 3.80 47.96 -49.05
C ALA A 158 3.21 49.38 -48.96
N ARG A 159 2.77 49.80 -47.77
CA ARG A 159 2.25 51.14 -47.53
C ARG A 159 3.32 52.23 -47.69
N ASN A 160 4.51 52.01 -47.11
CA ASN A 160 5.64 52.94 -47.26
C ASN A 160 6.13 53.03 -48.70
N SER A 161 6.15 51.92 -49.45
CA SER A 161 6.48 51.92 -50.88
C SER A 161 5.47 52.72 -51.69
N ARG A 162 4.17 52.60 -51.41
CA ARG A 162 3.13 53.40 -52.09
C ARG A 162 3.30 54.91 -51.84
N MET A 163 3.62 55.32 -50.61
CA MET A 163 3.87 56.73 -50.29
C MET A 163 5.16 57.27 -50.92
N ALA A 164 6.20 56.44 -51.07
CA ALA A 164 7.46 56.84 -51.69
C ALA A 164 7.40 56.95 -53.23
N SER A 165 6.47 56.24 -53.88
CA SER A 165 6.32 56.23 -55.34
C SER A 165 5.51 57.40 -55.92
N GLY A 166 4.96 58.31 -55.09
CA GLY A 166 4.39 59.57 -55.57
C GLY A 166 3.20 59.44 -56.53
N LEU A 167 2.24 58.56 -56.22
CA LEU A 167 0.83 58.71 -56.63
C LEU A 167 0.03 59.18 -55.41
#